data_AF-A0A1H9GLG4-F1
#
_entry.id   AF-A0A1H9GLG4-F1
#
_cell.length_a   1.000
_cell.length_b   1.000
_cell.length_c   1.000
_cell.angle_alpha   90.00
_cell.angle_beta   90.00
_cell.angle_gamma   90.00
#
_symmetry.space_group_name_H-M   'P 1'
#
loop_
_entity.id
_entity.type
_entity.pdbx_description
1 polymer ?
#
loop_
_entity_poly.entity_id
_entity_poly.type
_entity_poly.pdbx_seq_one_letter_code
_entity_poly.pdbx_strand_id
1 'polypeptide(L)'
;MQYALQNLYTENEIPRADDLVVLSHSPGGGVADVMDLLFSNGRPESRTLRPAGMRNAADSFEFQVMRKSTLQTVSIALDPALWPAGWFEIRDKRRAGTFTEADQAQLQSYQQQVTSTFPAKDLQTLFGSAEVRTVMGWGAIQSGELEAAVRAQR
;
A
#
# COMPACT_ATOMS: atom_id res chain seq x y z
N MET A 1 -4.75 5.56 -1.79
CA MET A 1 -5.68 5.96 -0.71
C MET A 1 -6.72 6.97 -1.19
N GLN A 2 -6.33 8.13 -1.73
CA GLN A 2 -7.28 9.13 -2.26
C GLN A 2 -8.38 8.52 -3.16
N TYR A 3 -7.99 7.68 -4.12
CA TYR A 3 -8.95 7.01 -5.02
C TYR A 3 -9.97 6.14 -4.27
N ALA A 4 -9.54 5.38 -3.25
CA ALA A 4 -10.45 4.58 -2.44
C ALA A 4 -11.43 5.46 -1.65
N LEU A 5 -10.95 6.57 -1.08
CA LEU A 5 -11.81 7.49 -0.32
C LEU A 5 -12.86 8.17 -1.22
N GLN A 6 -12.49 8.57 -2.43
CA GLN A 6 -13.42 9.14 -3.42
C GLN A 6 -14.53 8.17 -3.84
N ASN A 7 -14.30 6.86 -3.73
CA ASN A 7 -15.30 5.83 -4.04
C ASN A 7 -16.17 5.46 -2.82
N LEU A 8 -15.66 5.64 -1.59
CA LEU A 8 -16.35 5.24 -0.35
C LEU A 8 -17.12 6.38 0.35
N TYR A 9 -16.78 7.63 0.03
CA TYR A 9 -17.36 8.81 0.65
C TYR A 9 -17.92 9.74 -0.42
N THR A 10 -19.03 10.38 -0.09
CA THR A 10 -19.58 11.47 -0.91
C THR A 10 -18.79 12.76 -0.70
N GLU A 11 -18.91 13.72 -1.62
CA GLU A 11 -18.15 14.99 -1.57
C GLU A 11 -18.37 15.81 -0.28
N ASN A 12 -19.49 15.59 0.40
CA ASN A 12 -19.86 16.31 1.63
C ASN A 12 -19.43 15.59 2.92
N GLU A 13 -18.81 14.41 2.81
CA GLU A 13 -18.36 13.64 3.96
C GLU A 13 -16.86 13.80 4.18
N ILE A 14 -16.46 13.96 5.44
CA ILE A 14 -15.04 13.99 5.83
C ILE A 14 -14.65 12.57 6.26
N PRO A 15 -13.76 11.86 5.52
CA PRO A 15 -13.28 10.55 5.92
C PRO A 15 -12.57 10.61 7.27
N ARG A 16 -12.83 9.62 8.13
CA ARG A 16 -12.17 9.50 9.44
C ARG A 16 -11.36 8.22 9.50
N ALA A 17 -10.13 8.31 10.00
CA ALA A 17 -9.24 7.15 10.08
C ALA A 17 -9.82 6.03 10.98
N ASP A 18 -10.53 6.40 12.04
CA ASP A 18 -11.21 5.47 12.93
C ASP A 18 -12.45 4.80 12.32
N ASP A 19 -12.89 5.21 11.13
CA ASP A 19 -13.97 4.57 10.35
C ASP A 19 -13.43 3.65 9.25
N LEU A 20 -12.10 3.58 9.09
CA LEU A 20 -11.47 2.82 8.02
C LEU A 20 -10.82 1.54 8.52
N VAL A 21 -10.81 0.52 7.67
CA VAL A 21 -9.93 -0.65 7.74
C VAL A 21 -9.22 -0.77 6.41
N VAL A 22 -7.90 -0.96 6.43
CA VAL A 22 -7.08 -1.10 5.22
C VAL A 22 -6.33 -2.41 5.30
N LEU A 23 -6.52 -3.26 4.30
CA LEU A 23 -5.70 -4.43 4.06
C LEU A 23 -4.75 -4.10 2.92
N SER A 24 -3.45 -4.27 3.15
CA SER A 24 -2.42 -4.03 2.14
C SER A 24 -1.63 -5.29 1.86
N HIS A 25 -1.39 -5.55 0.59
CA HIS A 25 -0.55 -6.65 0.14
C HIS A 25 0.92 -6.23 -0.07
N SER A 26 1.22 -4.92 0.04
CA SER A 26 2.55 -4.37 -0.21
C SER A 26 3.31 -4.13 1.10
N PRO A 27 4.51 -4.72 1.29
CA PRO A 27 5.37 -4.40 2.43
C PRO A 27 6.23 -3.14 2.20
N GLY A 28 5.96 -2.38 1.14
CA GLY A 28 6.75 -1.22 0.72
C GLY A 28 6.80 -0.11 1.78
N GLY A 29 7.98 0.46 2.02
CA GLY A 29 8.19 1.51 3.02
C GLY A 29 7.24 2.69 2.86
N GLY A 30 7.16 3.26 1.65
CA GLY A 30 6.25 4.39 1.38
C GLY A 30 4.77 4.07 1.57
N VAL A 31 4.36 2.80 1.46
CA VAL A 31 2.99 2.38 1.78
C VAL A 31 2.78 2.41 3.29
N ALA A 32 3.68 1.78 4.06
CA ALA A 32 3.61 1.76 5.51
C ALA A 32 3.68 3.18 6.09
N ASP A 33 4.56 4.05 5.54
CA ASP A 33 4.71 5.44 5.97
C ASP A 33 3.40 6.23 5.80
N VAL A 34 2.69 6.03 4.69
CA VAL A 34 1.38 6.66 4.45
C VAL A 34 0.33 6.13 5.43
N MET A 35 0.31 4.82 5.70
CA MET A 35 -0.64 4.26 6.68
C MET A 35 -0.34 4.76 8.10
N ASP A 36 0.92 4.81 8.49
CA ASP A 36 1.35 5.34 9.79
C ASP A 36 0.99 6.82 9.94
N LEU A 37 1.13 7.60 8.86
CA LEU A 37 0.69 8.99 8.84
C LEU A 37 -0.83 9.11 9.04
N LEU A 38 -1.63 8.32 8.32
CA LEU A 38 -3.09 8.42 8.31
C LEU A 38 -3.75 7.87 9.59
N PHE A 39 -3.25 6.75 10.11
CA PHE A 39 -3.90 6.01 11.20
C PHE A 39 -3.25 6.26 12.56
N SER A 40 -1.96 6.60 12.58
CA SER A 40 -1.16 6.72 13.79
C SER A 40 -0.59 8.12 13.98
N ASN A 41 -0.93 9.09 13.12
CA ASN A 41 -0.34 10.43 13.08
C ASN A 41 1.21 10.41 13.04
N GLY A 42 1.80 9.38 12.43
CA GLY A 42 3.25 9.20 12.31
C GLY A 42 3.98 8.85 13.61
N ARG A 43 3.26 8.46 14.66
CA ARG A 43 3.86 8.08 15.96
C ARG A 43 4.74 6.83 15.84
N PRO A 44 6.05 6.88 16.20
CA PRO A 44 6.97 5.76 16.05
C PRO A 44 6.55 4.47 16.77
N GLU A 45 5.88 4.60 17.92
CA GLU A 45 5.41 3.49 18.75
C GLU A 45 4.21 2.74 18.17
N SER A 46 3.50 3.37 17.22
CA SER A 46 2.30 2.83 16.57
C SER A 46 2.55 2.48 15.09
N ARG A 47 3.82 2.31 14.72
CA ARG A 47 4.20 1.94 13.35
C ARG A 47 3.61 0.60 12.95
N THR A 48 3.14 0.54 11.71
CA THR A 48 2.56 -0.65 11.12
C THR A 48 3.57 -1.78 11.13
N LEU A 49 3.26 -2.85 11.84
CA LEU A 49 4.04 -4.07 11.81
C LEU A 49 3.76 -4.82 10.51
N ARG A 50 4.82 -5.31 9.85
CA ARG A 50 4.71 -6.07 8.60
C ARG A 50 4.83 -7.56 8.89
N PRO A 51 3.78 -8.36 8.65
CA PRO A 51 3.87 -9.81 8.79
C PRO A 51 4.96 -10.43 7.91
N ALA A 52 5.47 -11.60 8.32
CA ALA A 52 6.38 -12.38 7.51
C ALA A 52 5.71 -12.88 6.21
N GLY A 53 6.50 -13.11 5.16
CA GLY A 53 6.04 -13.70 3.90
C GLY A 53 5.44 -12.72 2.88
N MET A 54 5.30 -11.43 3.22
CA MET A 54 4.85 -10.43 2.25
C MET A 54 5.85 -10.28 1.09
N ARG A 55 5.37 -10.43 -0.15
CA ARG A 55 6.18 -10.25 -1.36
C ARG A 55 6.13 -8.80 -1.81
N ASN A 56 7.29 -8.20 -2.09
CA ASN A 56 7.40 -6.86 -2.65
C ASN A 56 7.59 -6.92 -4.17
N ALA A 57 6.48 -6.92 -4.92
CA ALA A 57 6.47 -7.05 -6.38
C ALA A 57 5.49 -6.08 -7.04
N ALA A 58 5.50 -6.00 -8.37
CA ALA A 58 4.68 -5.08 -9.15
C ALA A 58 3.18 -5.17 -8.82
N ASP A 59 2.70 -6.40 -8.70
CA ASP A 59 1.32 -6.78 -8.38
C ASP A 59 0.99 -6.73 -6.89
N SER A 60 1.97 -6.49 -6.01
CA SER A 60 1.74 -6.40 -4.57
C SER A 60 1.10 -5.08 -4.13
N PHE A 61 1.07 -4.07 -5.02
CA PHE A 61 0.49 -2.75 -4.74
C PHE A 61 -1.04 -2.76 -4.86
N GLU A 62 -1.65 -3.66 -4.11
CA GLU A 62 -3.07 -3.87 -3.97
C GLU A 62 -3.52 -3.52 -2.55
N PHE A 63 -4.67 -2.88 -2.47
CA PHE A 63 -5.29 -2.41 -1.25
C PHE A 63 -6.78 -2.71 -1.25
N GLN A 64 -7.27 -3.27 -0.16
CA GLN A 64 -8.69 -3.29 0.14
C GLN A 64 -8.96 -2.28 1.25
N VAL A 65 -9.87 -1.35 1.00
CA VAL A 65 -10.27 -0.32 1.96
C VAL A 65 -11.74 -0.53 2.28
N MET A 66 -12.06 -0.65 3.57
CA MET A 66 -13.42 -0.78 4.06
C MET A 66 -13.80 0.43 4.89
N ARG A 67 -14.98 0.99 4.61
CA ARG A 67 -15.67 1.96 5.47
C ARG A 67 -16.55 1.18 6.45
N LYS A 68 -16.21 1.23 7.74
CA LYS A 68 -16.90 0.45 8.79
C LYS A 68 -18.35 0.86 8.97
N SER A 69 -18.64 2.16 8.92
CA SER A 69 -19.98 2.71 9.11
C SER A 69 -21.01 2.26 8.07
N THR A 70 -20.59 1.95 6.84
CA THR A 70 -21.48 1.50 5.75
C THR A 70 -21.25 0.05 5.34
N LEU A 71 -20.23 -0.61 5.91
CA LEU A 71 -19.75 -1.94 5.49
C LEU A 71 -19.46 -2.03 3.99
N GLN A 72 -19.09 -0.91 3.37
CA GLN A 72 -18.68 -0.87 1.98
C GLN A 72 -17.17 -1.05 1.88
N THR A 73 -16.74 -1.80 0.87
CA THR A 73 -15.34 -2.00 0.53
C THR A 73 -15.09 -1.57 -0.90
N VAL A 74 -13.86 -1.13 -1.13
CA VAL A 74 -13.30 -0.93 -2.46
C VAL A 74 -11.93 -1.59 -2.51
N SER A 75 -11.67 -2.32 -3.59
CA SER A 75 -10.35 -2.84 -3.89
C SER A 75 -9.72 -1.98 -4.98
N ILE A 76 -8.48 -1.55 -4.74
CA ILE A 76 -7.68 -0.78 -5.71
C ILE A 76 -6.32 -1.44 -5.86
N ALA A 77 -5.86 -1.59 -7.10
CA ALA A 77 -4.55 -2.13 -7.41
C ALA A 77 -3.86 -1.19 -8.41
N LEU A 78 -2.60 -0.84 -8.14
CA LEU A 78 -1.81 -0.10 -9.11
C LEU A 78 -1.55 -1.00 -10.32
N ASP A 79 -1.74 -0.49 -11.55
CA ASP A 79 -1.40 -1.24 -12.75
C ASP A 79 0.08 -1.63 -12.75
N PRO A 80 0.42 -2.94 -12.73
CA PRO A 80 1.78 -3.41 -12.65
C PRO A 80 2.63 -3.01 -13.88
N ALA A 81 1.99 -2.74 -15.02
CA ALA A 81 2.67 -2.30 -16.23
C ALA A 81 3.22 -0.86 -16.13
N LEU A 82 2.81 -0.09 -15.13
CA LEU A 82 3.29 1.28 -14.91
C LEU A 82 4.69 1.33 -14.30
N TRP A 83 5.16 0.24 -13.70
CA TRP A 83 6.49 0.19 -13.12
C TRP A 83 7.57 0.20 -14.21
N PRO A 84 8.69 0.92 -14.00
CA PRO A 84 9.84 0.79 -14.89
C PRO A 84 10.30 -0.67 -14.98
N ALA A 85 10.61 -1.14 -16.19
CA ALA A 85 11.16 -2.49 -16.39
C ALA A 85 12.46 -2.65 -15.60
N GLY A 86 12.56 -3.66 -14.74
CA GLY A 86 13.71 -3.86 -13.85
C GLY A 86 13.59 -3.23 -12.45
N TRP A 87 12.50 -2.52 -12.15
CA TRP A 87 12.33 -1.80 -10.87
C TRP A 87 12.37 -2.70 -9.64
N PHE A 88 11.85 -3.92 -9.71
CA PHE A 88 11.83 -4.83 -8.56
C PHE A 88 13.12 -5.62 -8.47
N GLU A 89 13.64 -6.06 -9.61
CA GLU A 89 14.88 -6.81 -9.76
C GLU A 89 16.07 -6.03 -9.19
N ILE A 90 16.15 -4.72 -9.46
CA ILE A 90 17.23 -3.87 -8.95
C ILE A 90 17.16 -3.69 -7.42
N ARG A 91 15.95 -3.72 -6.84
CA ARG A 91 15.73 -3.65 -5.40
C ARG A 91 16.05 -4.99 -4.73
N ASP A 92 15.80 -6.09 -5.42
CA ASP A 92 16.18 -7.42 -4.97
C ASP A 92 17.71 -7.58 -4.96
N LYS A 93 18.43 -7.08 -5.98
CA LYS A 93 19.90 -6.98 -5.94
C LYS A 93 20.39 -6.20 -4.72
N ARG A 94 19.76 -5.07 -4.39
CA ARG A 94 20.08 -4.27 -3.19
C ARG A 94 19.89 -5.06 -1.91
N ARG A 95 18.81 -5.83 -1.81
CA ARG A 95 18.54 -6.69 -0.65
C ARG A 95 19.53 -7.86 -0.56
N ALA A 96 19.92 -8.44 -1.68
CA ALA A 96 20.87 -9.53 -1.78
C ALA A 96 22.34 -9.08 -1.58
N GLY A 97 22.60 -7.77 -1.51
CA GLY A 97 23.96 -7.23 -1.36
C GLY A 97 24.80 -7.25 -2.65
N THR A 98 24.19 -7.54 -3.80
CA THR A 98 24.88 -7.61 -5.11
C THR A 98 24.74 -6.32 -5.92
N PHE A 99 24.59 -5.18 -5.24
CA PHE A 99 24.22 -3.90 -5.82
C PHE A 99 25.45 -3.07 -6.15
N THR A 100 25.53 -2.59 -7.39
CA THR A 100 26.69 -1.85 -7.92
C THR A 100 26.42 -0.34 -8.02
N GLU A 101 27.45 0.46 -8.30
CA GLU A 101 27.28 1.89 -8.59
C GLU A 101 26.44 2.14 -9.85
N ALA A 102 26.54 1.28 -10.86
CA ALA A 102 25.68 1.34 -12.04
C ALA A 102 24.21 1.08 -11.66
N ASP A 103 23.94 0.12 -10.77
CA ASP A 103 22.60 -0.11 -10.24
C ASP A 103 22.09 1.10 -9.43
N GLN A 104 22.98 1.83 -8.74
CA GLN A 104 22.61 3.06 -8.01
C GLN A 104 22.10 4.15 -8.95
N ALA A 105 22.83 4.42 -10.05
CA ALA A 105 22.41 5.40 -11.05
C ALA A 105 21.08 4.98 -11.72
N GLN A 106 20.94 3.70 -12.05
CA GLN A 106 19.72 3.17 -12.65
C GLN A 106 18.52 3.27 -11.69
N LEU A 107 18.70 2.95 -10.40
CA LEU A 107 17.65 3.10 -9.39
C LEU A 107 17.20 4.57 -9.26
N GLN A 108 18.13 5.52 -9.28
CA GLN A 108 17.81 6.95 -9.25
C GLN A 108 17.02 7.37 -10.49
N SER A 109 17.40 6.90 -11.68
CA SER A 109 16.66 7.16 -12.92
C SER A 109 15.22 6.62 -12.84
N TYR A 110 15.04 5.39 -12.38
CA TYR A 110 13.70 4.84 -12.18
C TYR A 110 12.89 5.61 -11.15
N GLN A 111 13.51 6.06 -10.04
CA GLN A 111 12.83 6.85 -9.02
C GLN A 111 12.30 8.15 -9.62
N GLN A 112 13.14 8.85 -10.40
CA GLN A 112 12.73 10.07 -11.11
C GLN A 112 11.56 9.80 -12.07
N GLN A 113 11.62 8.71 -12.83
CA GLN A 113 10.54 8.30 -13.73
C GLN A 113 9.22 8.09 -12.96
N VAL A 114 9.25 7.31 -11.87
CA VAL A 114 8.05 7.06 -11.05
C VAL A 114 7.50 8.36 -10.44
N THR A 115 8.36 9.19 -9.85
CA THR A 115 7.94 10.44 -9.19
C THR A 115 7.43 11.50 -10.16
N SER A 116 7.83 11.45 -11.43
CA SER A 116 7.34 12.38 -12.46
C SER A 116 6.10 11.85 -13.20
N THR A 117 6.03 10.54 -13.43
CA THR A 117 5.00 9.93 -14.28
C THR A 117 3.72 9.63 -13.51
N PHE A 118 3.81 9.13 -12.28
CA PHE A 118 2.62 8.70 -11.55
C PHE A 118 1.73 9.89 -11.16
N PRO A 119 2.25 11.01 -10.62
CA PRO A 119 1.42 12.16 -10.28
C PRO A 119 0.76 12.84 -11.50
N ALA A 120 1.28 12.63 -12.70
CA ALA A 120 0.75 13.20 -13.94
C ALA A 120 -0.41 12.38 -14.54
N LYS A 121 -0.67 11.17 -14.04
CA LYS A 121 -1.77 10.30 -14.48
C LYS A 121 -2.99 10.51 -13.58
N ASP A 122 -4.18 10.44 -14.18
CA ASP A 122 -5.41 10.39 -13.40
C ASP A 122 -5.52 9.06 -12.64
N LEU A 123 -6.36 9.04 -11.60
CA LEU A 123 -6.49 7.88 -10.71
C LEU A 123 -7.07 6.65 -11.42
N GLN A 124 -7.94 6.82 -12.42
CA GLN A 124 -8.50 5.70 -13.16
C GLN A 124 -7.45 5.05 -14.08
N THR A 125 -6.56 5.85 -14.66
CA THR A 125 -5.39 5.33 -15.40
C THR A 125 -4.42 4.59 -14.48
N LEU A 126 -4.24 5.04 -13.23
CA LEU A 126 -3.34 4.39 -12.28
C LEU A 126 -3.90 3.08 -11.70
N PHE A 127 -5.19 3.06 -11.38
CA PHE A 127 -5.81 2.01 -10.57
C PHE A 127 -6.91 1.21 -11.28
N GLY A 128 -7.20 1.54 -12.54
CA GLY A 128 -8.33 0.99 -13.27
C GLY A 128 -9.68 1.47 -12.72
N SER A 129 -10.72 0.68 -12.97
CA SER A 129 -12.06 0.95 -12.42
C SER A 129 -12.21 0.29 -11.06
N ALA A 130 -12.53 1.08 -10.04
CA ALA A 130 -12.83 0.58 -8.71
C ALA A 130 -14.27 0.05 -8.63
N GLU A 131 -14.44 -1.12 -8.02
CA GLU A 131 -15.76 -1.66 -7.70
C GLU A 131 -16.04 -1.51 -6.20
N VAL A 132 -17.17 -0.89 -5.86
CA VAL A 132 -17.64 -0.75 -4.48
C VAL A 132 -18.63 -1.86 -4.18
N ARG A 133 -18.39 -2.62 -3.12
CA ARG A 133 -19.26 -3.72 -2.67
C ARG A 133 -19.66 -3.52 -1.22
N THR A 134 -20.89 -3.90 -0.87
CA THR A 134 -21.28 -4.05 0.54
C THR A 134 -20.97 -5.47 0.99
N VAL A 135 -20.37 -5.63 2.17
CA VAL A 135 -19.92 -6.93 2.67
C VAL A 135 -20.49 -7.24 4.05
N MET A 136 -20.44 -8.51 4.40
CA MET A 136 -20.63 -8.98 5.77
C MET A 136 -19.25 -9.37 6.33
N GLY A 137 -18.97 -8.97 7.56
CA GLY A 137 -17.71 -9.26 8.24
C GLY A 137 -17.87 -10.40 9.24
N TRP A 138 -16.87 -11.29 9.30
CA TRP A 138 -16.73 -12.31 10.32
C TRP A 138 -15.30 -12.32 10.84
N GLY A 139 -15.13 -12.50 12.16
CA GLY A 139 -13.82 -12.53 12.82
C GLY A 139 -13.23 -11.13 13.09
N ALA A 140 -12.12 -11.11 13.80
CA ALA A 140 -11.34 -9.91 14.12
C ALA A 140 -9.87 -10.30 14.31
N ILE A 141 -8.96 -9.38 14.00
CA ILE A 141 -7.53 -9.51 14.34
C ILE A 141 -7.35 -8.99 15.77
N GLN A 142 -6.89 -9.84 16.67
CA GLN A 142 -6.57 -9.48 18.05
C GLN A 142 -5.18 -8.86 18.14
N SER A 143 -4.96 -7.96 19.11
CA SER A 143 -3.71 -7.21 19.25
C SER A 143 -2.44 -8.09 19.33
N GLY A 144 -2.55 -9.30 19.89
CA GLY A 144 -1.42 -10.23 20.00
C GLY A 144 -1.13 -11.06 18.73
N GLU A 145 -2.09 -11.18 17.81
CA GLU A 145 -1.94 -12.03 16.62
C GLU A 145 -0.96 -11.41 15.61
N LEU A 146 -1.03 -10.09 15.43
CA LEU A 146 -0.10 -9.36 14.56
C LEU A 146 1.33 -9.42 15.10
N GLU A 147 1.49 -9.24 16.42
CA GLU A 147 2.80 -9.35 17.06
C GLU A 147 3.38 -10.76 16.94
N ALA A 148 2.56 -11.80 17.13
CA ALA A 148 2.99 -13.19 16.98
C ALA A 148 3.45 -13.47 15.53
N ALA A 149 2.70 -13.00 14.53
CA ALA A 149 3.04 -13.13 13.12
C ALA A 149 4.36 -12.43 12.74
N VAL A 150 4.68 -11.33 13.43
CA VAL A 150 5.94 -10.59 13.25
C VAL A 150 7.09 -11.25 14.04
N ARG A 151 6.85 -11.77 15.24
CA ARG A 151 7.90 -12.42 16.05
C ARG A 151 8.40 -13.73 15.46
N ALA A 152 7.57 -14.47 14.73
CA ALA A 152 7.99 -15.65 13.96
C ALA A 152 9.11 -15.36 12.92
N GLN A 153 9.47 -14.09 12.73
CA GLN A 153 10.54 -13.59 11.89
C GLN A 153 11.94 -13.60 12.55
N ARG A 154 12.03 -13.63 13.89
CA ARG A 154 13.30 -13.58 14.64
C ARG A 154 13.81 -14.98 14.96
#